data_AF-A0A1H9ER95-F1
#
_entry.id   AF-A0A1H9ER95-F1
#
_cell.length_a   1.000
_cell.length_b   1.000
_cell.length_c   1.000
_cell.angle_alpha   90.00
_cell.angle_beta   90.00
_cell.angle_gamma   90.00
#
_symmetry.space_group_name_H-M   'P 1'
#
loop_
_entity.id
_entity.type
_entity.pdbx_description
1 polymer ?
#
loop_
_entity_poly.entity_id
_entity_poly.type
_entity_poly.pdbx_seq_one_letter_code
_entity_poly.pdbx_strand_id
1 'polypeptide(L)'
;MNEVAETQKDNGSNAKIVYILYLISIVIGVTGIVGLVMAYVYKADAPDWLKTHYQWQIRTFWIGFLYAFIGAITTFILIGYLILLFTVLWFIIRCIKGLSAVEKRQPLPEPGNWLF
;
A
#
# COMPACT_ATOMS: atom_id res chain seq x y z
N MET A 1 -38.05 8.81 -2.35
CA MET A 1 -36.90 8.67 -3.27
C MET A 1 -35.59 8.59 -2.48
N ASN A 2 -35.53 7.78 -1.41
CA ASN A 2 -34.37 7.80 -0.47
C ASN A 2 -33.76 6.40 -0.23
N GLU A 3 -34.20 5.37 -0.97
CA GLU A 3 -33.53 4.06 -1.00
C GLU A 3 -32.35 4.01 -1.99
N VAL A 4 -32.21 5.03 -2.84
CA VAL A 4 -31.15 5.09 -3.88
C VAL A 4 -29.78 5.49 -3.31
N ALA A 5 -29.70 5.81 -2.02
CA ALA A 5 -28.45 5.68 -1.27
C ALA A 5 -28.27 4.21 -0.86
N GLU A 6 -28.51 3.29 -1.80
CA GLU A 6 -28.09 1.90 -1.70
C GLU A 6 -26.67 1.94 -1.17
N THR A 7 -26.50 1.44 0.04
CA THR A 7 -25.23 1.14 0.69
C THR A 7 -24.24 0.76 -0.39
N GLN A 8 -23.40 1.72 -0.85
CA GLN A 8 -22.47 1.45 -1.93
C GLN A 8 -21.62 0.32 -1.39
N LYS A 9 -21.88 -0.88 -1.90
CA LYS A 9 -21.24 -2.10 -1.44
C LYS A 9 -19.78 -1.90 -1.82
N ASP A 10 -19.00 -1.35 -0.89
CA ASP A 10 -17.65 -0.87 -1.18
C ASP A 10 -16.85 -2.07 -1.65
N ASN A 11 -16.62 -2.12 -2.95
CA ASN A 11 -15.96 -3.23 -3.62
C ASN A 11 -14.44 -3.17 -3.42
N GLY A 12 -13.95 -2.26 -2.59
CA GLY A 12 -12.55 -2.00 -2.35
C GLY A 12 -11.86 -1.28 -3.52
N SER A 13 -12.61 -0.65 -4.43
CA SER A 13 -12.04 0.06 -5.60
C SER A 13 -11.01 1.10 -5.18
N ASN A 14 -11.29 1.88 -4.13
CA ASN A 14 -10.37 2.88 -3.61
C ASN A 14 -9.08 2.25 -3.08
N ALA A 15 -9.19 1.14 -2.34
CA ALA A 15 -8.02 0.38 -1.89
C ALA A 15 -7.20 -0.17 -3.08
N LYS A 16 -7.84 -0.65 -4.15
CA LYS A 16 -7.13 -1.08 -5.38
C LYS A 16 -6.37 0.07 -6.03
N ILE A 17 -7.00 1.24 -6.14
CA ILE A 17 -6.37 2.43 -6.71
C ILE A 17 -5.10 2.80 -5.94
N VAL A 18 -5.13 2.75 -4.60
CA VAL A 18 -3.94 3.02 -3.79
C VAL A 18 -2.81 2.04 -4.11
N TYR A 19 -3.08 0.74 -4.23
CA TYR A 19 -2.05 -0.24 -4.62
C TYR A 19 -1.47 0.05 -6.01
N ILE A 20 -2.30 0.47 -6.96
CA ILE A 20 -1.85 0.82 -8.32
C ILE A 20 -1.00 2.09 -8.29
N LEU A 21 -1.40 3.12 -7.54
CA LEU A 21 -0.63 4.35 -7.36
C LEU A 21 0.75 4.09 -6.75
N TYR A 22 0.84 3.14 -5.83
CA TYR A 22 2.09 2.67 -5.25
C TYR A 22 2.98 1.93 -6.26
N LEU A 23 2.42 1.08 -7.10
CA LEU A 23 3.21 0.44 -8.17
C LEU A 23 3.75 1.47 -9.17
N ILE A 24 2.92 2.46 -9.54
CA ILE A 24 3.33 3.58 -10.41
C ILE A 24 4.40 4.45 -9.72
N SER A 25 4.35 4.59 -8.39
CA SER A 25 5.31 5.41 -7.65
C SER A 25 6.72 4.86 -7.64
N ILE A 26 6.93 3.60 -8.03
CA ILE A 26 8.28 3.05 -8.18
C ILE A 26 9.02 3.77 -9.33
N VAL A 27 8.29 4.19 -10.37
CA VAL A 27 8.86 4.89 -11.53
C VAL A 27 8.81 6.41 -11.34
N ILE A 28 7.70 6.94 -10.83
CA ILE A 28 7.45 8.40 -10.73
C ILE A 28 7.88 8.97 -9.37
N GLY A 29 7.91 8.16 -8.30
CA GLY A 29 8.18 8.58 -6.92
C GLY A 29 6.99 9.28 -6.26
N VAL A 30 6.56 10.42 -6.82
CA VAL A 30 5.62 11.36 -6.16
C VAL A 30 4.22 10.77 -5.98
N THR A 31 3.77 9.89 -6.87
CA THR A 31 2.42 9.28 -6.79
C THR A 31 2.21 8.44 -5.53
N GLY A 32 3.28 8.04 -4.84
CA GLY A 32 3.20 7.28 -3.58
C GLY A 32 2.61 8.11 -2.45
N ILE A 33 2.88 9.42 -2.43
CA ILE A 33 2.32 10.34 -1.43
C ILE A 33 0.80 10.50 -1.64
N VAL A 34 0.35 10.58 -2.89
CA VAL A 34 -1.08 10.64 -3.22
C VAL A 34 -1.79 9.38 -2.73
N GLY A 35 -1.22 8.20 -2.99
CA GLY A 35 -1.75 6.93 -2.49
C GLY A 35 -1.80 6.87 -0.95
N LEU A 36 -0.79 7.41 -0.27
CA LEU A 36 -0.74 7.48 1.19
C LEU A 36 -1.88 8.34 1.75
N VAL A 37 -2.06 9.54 1.20
CA VAL A 37 -3.13 10.46 1.61
C VAL A 37 -4.49 9.81 1.41
N MET A 38 -4.72 9.20 0.24
CA MET A 38 -5.95 8.44 -0.02
C MET A 38 -6.17 7.33 1.01
N ALA A 39 -5.13 6.57 1.36
CA ALA A 39 -5.24 5.52 2.36
C ALA A 39 -5.64 6.05 3.74
N TYR A 40 -5.12 7.20 4.18
CA TYR A 40 -5.53 7.82 5.44
C TYR A 40 -6.97 8.32 5.41
N VAL A 41 -7.36 9.00 4.32
CA VAL A 41 -8.70 9.58 4.15
C VAL A 41 -9.76 8.48 4.12
N TYR A 42 -9.61 7.49 3.24
CA TYR A 42 -10.62 6.44 3.07
C TYR A 42 -10.66 5.43 4.21
N LYS A 43 -9.62 5.33 5.05
CA LYS A 43 -9.60 4.42 6.19
C LYS A 43 -10.64 4.79 7.27
N ALA A 44 -10.98 6.07 7.43
CA ALA A 44 -11.87 6.52 8.50
C ALA A 44 -13.28 5.93 8.36
N ASP A 45 -13.80 5.96 7.13
CA ASP A 45 -15.20 5.60 6.82
C ASP A 45 -15.34 4.19 6.21
N ALA A 46 -14.25 3.44 6.10
CA ALA A 46 -14.23 2.13 5.46
C ALA A 46 -14.86 1.02 6.33
N PRO A 47 -15.40 -0.06 5.73
CA PRO A 47 -15.75 -1.28 6.45
C PRO A 47 -14.51 -1.93 7.10
N ASP A 48 -14.70 -2.70 8.18
CA ASP A 48 -13.57 -3.25 8.95
C ASP A 48 -12.61 -4.11 8.13
N TRP A 49 -13.12 -4.90 7.18
CA TRP A 49 -12.25 -5.68 6.30
C TRP A 49 -11.36 -4.78 5.42
N LEU A 50 -11.86 -3.62 4.98
CA LEU A 50 -11.13 -2.69 4.12
C LEU A 50 -10.19 -1.78 4.93
N LYS A 51 -10.50 -1.50 6.21
CA LYS A 51 -9.56 -0.84 7.13
C LYS A 51 -8.23 -1.59 7.22
N THR A 52 -8.25 -2.93 7.18
CA THR A 52 -7.01 -3.74 7.20
C THR A 52 -6.12 -3.45 5.99
N HIS A 53 -6.71 -3.24 4.81
CA HIS A 53 -5.98 -2.89 3.59
C HIS A 53 -5.34 -1.51 3.69
N TYR A 54 -6.07 -0.49 4.15
CA TYR A 54 -5.51 0.85 4.31
C TYR A 54 -4.40 0.89 5.36
N GLN A 55 -4.54 0.16 6.47
CA GLN A 55 -3.46 0.01 7.45
C GLN A 55 -2.21 -0.64 6.83
N TRP A 56 -2.40 -1.68 6.01
CA TRP A 56 -1.30 -2.34 5.31
C TRP A 56 -0.61 -1.41 4.31
N GLN A 57 -1.36 -0.61 3.57
CA GLN A 57 -0.84 0.38 2.62
C GLN A 57 -0.05 1.48 3.32
N ILE A 58 -0.60 2.05 4.39
CA ILE A 58 0.08 3.08 5.19
C ILE A 58 1.42 2.55 5.71
N ARG A 59 1.44 1.34 6.28
CA ARG A 59 2.67 0.74 6.78
C ARG A 59 3.66 0.44 5.66
N THR A 60 3.18 -0.10 4.55
CA THR A 60 4.04 -0.43 3.39
C THR A 60 4.73 0.81 2.85
N PHE A 61 4.04 1.95 2.80
CA PHE A 61 4.64 3.23 2.43
C PHE A 61 5.75 3.64 3.39
N TRP A 62 5.49 3.68 4.69
CA TRP A 62 6.49 4.14 5.67
C TRP A 62 7.71 3.23 5.76
N ILE A 63 7.50 1.91 5.68
CA ILE A 63 8.59 0.93 5.68
C ILE A 63 9.40 1.04 4.38
N GLY A 64 8.73 1.12 3.23
CA GLY A 64 9.38 1.30 1.93
C GLY A 64 10.17 2.60 1.87
N PHE A 65 9.59 3.70 2.39
CA PHE A 65 10.26 5.01 2.48
C PHE A 65 11.50 4.94 3.37
N LEU A 66 11.41 4.29 4.54
CA LEU A 66 12.54 4.12 5.44
C LEU A 66 13.67 3.31 4.78
N TYR A 67 13.37 2.16 4.17
CA TYR A 67 14.39 1.36 3.48
C TYR A 67 14.96 2.07 2.24
N ALA A 68 14.14 2.81 1.50
CA ALA A 68 14.60 3.62 0.38
C ALA A 68 15.54 4.73 0.85
N PHE A 69 15.23 5.40 1.96
CA PHE A 69 16.07 6.42 2.55
C PHE A 69 17.41 5.86 3.06
N ILE A 70 17.38 4.74 3.79
CA ILE A 70 18.60 4.04 4.24
C ILE A 70 19.42 3.55 3.04
N GLY A 71 18.75 2.95 2.04
CA GLY A 71 19.37 2.49 0.80
C GLY A 71 20.06 3.62 0.06
N ALA A 72 19.39 4.77 -0.09
CA ALA A 72 19.96 5.97 -0.71
C ALA A 72 21.23 6.46 0.00
N ILE A 73 21.21 6.55 1.34
CA ILE A 73 22.39 6.95 2.13
C ILE A 73 23.53 5.94 2.00
N THR A 74 23.22 4.64 1.98
CA THR A 74 24.24 3.57 1.91
C THR A 74 24.73 3.31 0.48
N THR A 75 24.24 4.02 -0.54
CA THR A 75 24.75 3.89 -1.92
C THR A 75 26.22 4.31 -2.04
N PHE A 76 26.71 5.21 -1.18
CA PHE A 76 28.12 5.63 -1.14
C PHE A 76 29.10 4.46 -0.93
N ILE A 77 28.64 3.38 -0.29
CA ILE A 77 29.44 2.17 0.01
C ILE A 77 29.01 0.97 -0.84
N LEU A 78 28.32 1.18 -1.97
CA LEU A 78 27.76 0.18 -2.90
C LEU A 78 26.67 -0.75 -2.31
N ILE A 79 26.60 -0.95 -0.99
CA ILE A 79 25.60 -1.79 -0.32
C ILE A 79 24.18 -1.24 -0.53
N GLY A 80 24.04 0.08 -0.66
CA GLY A 80 22.73 0.72 -0.87
C GLY A 80 21.99 0.23 -2.10
N TYR A 81 22.69 -0.18 -3.18
CA TYR A 81 22.03 -0.73 -4.37
C TYR A 81 21.30 -2.05 -4.08
N LEU A 82 21.87 -2.92 -3.23
CA LEU A 82 21.22 -4.16 -2.82
C LEU A 82 20.00 -3.89 -1.93
N ILE A 83 20.10 -2.90 -1.04
CA ILE A 83 18.99 -2.49 -0.18
C ILE A 83 17.85 -1.91 -1.03
N LEU A 84 18.16 -1.02 -1.98
CA LEU A 84 17.17 -0.44 -2.88
C LEU A 84 16.49 -1.50 -3.75
N LEU A 85 17.26 -2.44 -4.32
CA LEU A 85 16.71 -3.55 -5.10
C LEU A 85 15.77 -4.42 -4.25
N PHE A 86 16.19 -4.80 -3.04
CA PHE A 86 15.36 -5.53 -2.09
C PHE A 86 14.08 -4.74 -1.75
N THR A 87 14.20 -3.44 -1.50
CA THR A 87 13.08 -2.55 -1.18
C THR A 87 12.04 -2.55 -2.29
N VAL A 88 12.46 -2.42 -3.55
CA VAL A 88 11.56 -2.43 -4.71
C VAL A 88 10.83 -3.77 -4.83
N LEU A 89 11.56 -4.89 -4.77
CA LEU A 89 10.94 -6.22 -4.86
C LEU A 89 9.96 -6.47 -3.71
N TRP A 90 10.36 -6.15 -2.48
CA TRP A 90 9.52 -6.24 -1.30
C TRP A 90 8.24 -5.40 -1.44
N PHE A 91 8.36 -4.16 -1.90
CA PHE A 91 7.24 -3.24 -2.09
C PHE A 91 6.25 -3.74 -3.15
N ILE A 92 6.75 -4.27 -4.27
CA ILE A 92 5.91 -4.89 -5.33
C ILE A 92 5.14 -6.09 -4.78
N ILE A 93 5.82 -7.03 -4.11
CA ILE A 93 5.20 -8.25 -3.56
C ILE A 93 4.08 -7.87 -2.57
N ARG A 94 4.35 -6.91 -1.68
CA ARG A 94 3.37 -6.39 -0.70
C ARG A 94 2.14 -5.78 -1.37
N CYS A 95 2.33 -5.06 -2.47
CA CYS A 95 1.22 -4.48 -3.25
C CYS A 95 0.41 -5.56 -3.97
N ILE A 96 1.04 -6.55 -4.61
CA ILE A 96 0.37 -7.65 -5.30
C ILE A 96 -0.45 -8.49 -4.32
N LYS A 97 0.10 -8.81 -3.15
CA LYS A 97 -0.62 -9.52 -2.08
C LYS A 97 -1.85 -8.78 -1.62
N GLY A 98 -1.70 -7.48 -1.36
CA GLY A 98 -2.81 -6.61 -0.99
C GLY A 98 -3.89 -6.56 -2.07
N LEU A 99 -3.50 -6.35 -3.32
CA LEU A 99 -4.41 -6.30 -4.47
C LEU A 99 -5.18 -7.61 -4.65
N SER A 100 -4.51 -8.76 -4.55
CA SER A 100 -5.13 -10.09 -4.63
C SER A 100 -6.13 -10.32 -3.49
N ALA A 101 -5.81 -9.87 -2.27
CA ALA A 101 -6.72 -9.97 -1.13
C ALA A 101 -7.97 -9.07 -1.29
N VAL A 102 -7.82 -7.85 -1.84
CA VAL A 102 -8.99 -7.00 -2.18
C VAL A 102 -9.87 -7.67 -3.22
N GLU A 103 -9.27 -8.28 -4.25
CA GLU A 103 -10.01 -8.98 -5.30
C GLU A 103 -10.82 -10.16 -4.77
N LYS A 104 -10.25 -10.90 -3.82
CA LYS A 104 -10.93 -11.99 -3.10
C LYS A 104 -11.92 -11.49 -2.03
N ARG A 105 -12.03 -10.19 -1.81
CA ARG A 105 -12.84 -9.55 -0.74
C ARG A 105 -12.52 -10.10 0.65
N GLN A 106 -11.24 -10.32 0.91
CA GLN A 106 -10.76 -10.85 2.19
C GLN A 106 -10.03 -9.74 2.96
N PRO A 107 -10.17 -9.70 4.30
CA PRO A 107 -9.28 -8.89 5.13
C PRO A 107 -7.86 -9.46 5.06
N LEU A 108 -6.83 -8.61 5.23
CA LEU A 108 -5.47 -9.14 5.34
C LEU A 108 -5.28 -9.85 6.69
N PRO A 109 -4.85 -11.13 6.70
CA PRO A 109 -4.48 -11.81 7.92
C PRO A 109 -3.14 -11.27 8.40
N GLU A 110 -3.19 -10.76 9.63
CA GLU A 110 -2.07 -10.31 10.47
C GLU A 110 -1.33 -9.01 10.08
N PRO A 111 -1.45 -7.96 10.93
CA PRO A 111 -0.59 -6.78 10.83
C PRO A 111 0.87 -7.06 11.28
N GLY A 112 1.24 -8.26 11.72
CA GLY A 112 2.54 -8.49 12.35
C GLY A 112 3.72 -8.63 11.39
N ASN A 113 3.51 -9.16 10.19
CA ASN A 113 4.62 -9.66 9.39
C ASN A 113 5.22 -8.56 8.49
N TRP A 114 6.47 -8.22 8.76
CA TRP A 114 7.21 -7.19 8.02
C TRP A 114 7.71 -7.69 6.66
N LEU A 115 7.85 -9.01 6.50
CA LEU A 115 8.47 -9.58 5.31
C LEU A 115 7.41 -10.00 4.28
N PHE A 116 6.35 -10.71 4.69
CA PHE A 116 5.41 -11.39 3.77
C PHE A 116 3.99 -11.53 4.31
#